data_AF-A0A969D0R2-F1
#
_entry.id   AF-A0A969D0R2-F1
#
_cell.length_a   1.000
_cell.length_b   1.000
_cell.length_c   1.000
_cell.angle_alpha   90.00
_cell.angle_beta   90.00
_cell.angle_gamma   90.00
#
_symmetry.space_group_name_H-M   'P 1'
#
loop_
_entity.id
_entity.type
_entity.pdbx_description
1 polymer ?
#
loop_
_entity_poly.entity_id
_entity_poly.type
_entity_poly.pdbx_seq_one_letter_code
_entity_poly.pdbx_strand_id
1 'polypeptide(L)' 'MVETIRAEVRKARLTPATDAELRELDKRVTEALANNAIEGIAPDAELLALLAMLRDERIGPRDYDRFYDRYINEWIRAAR' A
#
# COMPACT_ATOMS: atom_id res chain seq x y z
N MET A 1 -9.84 -7.85 -1.58
CA MET A 1 -9.08 -7.16 -2.64
C MET A 1 -7.57 -7.36 -2.50
N VAL A 2 -7.05 -7.28 -1.28
CA VAL A 2 -5.62 -7.45 -0.96
C VAL A 2 -5.02 -8.75 -1.50
N GLU A 3 -5.72 -9.88 -1.36
CA GLU A 3 -5.22 -11.18 -1.83
C GLU A 3 -5.07 -11.25 -3.36
N THR A 4 -5.93 -10.57 -4.12
CA THR A 4 -5.80 -10.44 -5.57
C THR A 4 -4.53 -9.68 -5.94
N ILE A 5 -4.29 -8.55 -5.26
CA ILE A 5 -3.09 -7.73 -5.46
C ILE A 5 -1.83 -8.53 -5.08
N ARG A 6 -1.85 -9.26 -3.96
CA ARG A 6 -0.76 -10.14 -3.53
C ARG A 6 -0.42 -11.18 -4.59
N ALA A 7 -1.44 -11.82 -5.19
CA ALA A 7 -1.23 -12.80 -6.25
C ALA A 7 -0.58 -12.18 -7.50
N GLU A 8 -0.93 -10.94 -7.84
CA GLU A 8 -0.34 -10.21 -8.97
C GLU A 8 1.10 -9.78 -8.71
N VAL A 9 1.37 -9.23 -7.52
CA VAL A 9 2.73 -8.91 -7.06
C VAL A 9 3.66 -10.11 -7.23
N ARG A 10 3.24 -11.29 -6.74
CA ARG A 10 4.04 -12.52 -6.82
C ARG A 10 4.24 -13.01 -8.25
N LYS A 11 3.30 -12.75 -9.15
CA LYS A 11 3.41 -13.10 -10.58
C LYS A 11 4.26 -12.11 -11.37
N ALA A 12 4.28 -10.84 -10.97
CA ALA A 12 4.87 -9.76 -11.74
C ALA A 12 6.41 -9.74 -11.76
N ARG A 13 7.09 -10.61 -10.97
CA ARG A 13 8.56 -10.70 -10.91
C ARG A 13 9.23 -9.34 -10.75
N LEU A 14 8.73 -8.56 -9.80
CA LEU A 14 9.18 -7.19 -9.54
C LEU A 14 10.58 -7.20 -8.94
N THR A 15 11.35 -6.13 -9.19
CA THR A 15 12.62 -5.91 -8.50
C THR A 15 12.32 -5.51 -7.05
N PRO A 16 12.86 -6.23 -6.06
CA PRO A 16 12.66 -5.88 -4.66
C PRO A 16 13.22 -4.49 -4.34
N ALA A 17 12.50 -3.75 -3.50
CA ALA A 17 12.97 -2.51 -2.92
C ALA A 17 14.23 -2.73 -2.10
N THR A 18 15.13 -1.75 -2.14
CA THR A 18 16.24 -1.63 -1.20
C THR A 18 15.72 -1.27 0.20
N ASP A 19 16.53 -1.52 1.23
CA ASP A 19 16.14 -1.12 2.60
C ASP A 19 16.01 0.40 2.75
N ALA A 20 16.74 1.18 1.94
CA ALA A 20 16.61 2.63 1.93
C ALA A 20 15.24 3.06 1.38
N GLU A 21 14.79 2.45 0.28
CA GLU A 21 13.47 2.70 -0.29
C GLU A 21 12.35 2.27 0.64
N LEU A 22 12.48 1.11 1.30
CA LEU A 22 11.48 0.65 2.27
C LEU A 22 11.37 1.60 3.46
N ARG A 23 12.50 2.09 4.00
CA ARG A 23 12.48 3.08 5.09
C ARG A 23 11.81 4.39 4.67
N GLU A 24 12.05 4.85 3.45
CA GLU A 24 11.40 6.06 2.94
C GLU A 24 9.89 5.86 2.73
N LEU A 25 9.48 4.69 2.22
CA LEU A 25 8.06 4.34 2.12
C LEU A 25 7.38 4.27 3.48
N ASP A 26 8.02 3.64 4.47
CA ASP A 26 7.50 3.55 5.84
C ASP A 26 7.27 4.94 6.45
N LYS A 27 8.22 5.85 6.22
CA LYS A 27 8.11 7.24 6.68
C LYS A 27 6.92 7.93 6.02
N ARG A 28 6.79 7.85 4.69
CA ARG A 28 5.65 8.40 3.93
C ARG A 28 4.32 7.86 4.43
N VAL A 29 4.22 6.55 4.68
CA VAL A 29 3.00 5.92 5.22
C VAL A 29 2.69 6.43 6.62
N THR A 30 3.70 6.49 7.49
CA THR A 30 3.52 6.99 8.87
C THR A 30 3.03 8.44 8.89
N GLU A 31 3.61 9.30 8.05
CA GLU A 31 3.20 10.70 7.90
C GLU A 31 1.75 10.81 7.39
N ALA A 32 1.37 10.01 6.39
CA ALA A 32 0.00 10.00 5.87
C ALA A 32 -1.02 9.54 6.92
N LEU A 33 -0.70 8.47 7.68
CA LEU A 33 -1.55 7.96 8.74
C LEU A 33 -1.70 8.98 9.89
N ALA A 34 -0.61 9.67 10.25
CA ALA A 34 -0.64 10.73 11.27
C ALA A 34 -1.51 11.91 10.83
N ASN A 35 -1.39 12.36 9.57
CA ASN A 35 -2.21 13.44 9.03
C ASN A 35 -3.69 13.06 9.02
N ASN A 36 -4.04 11.86 8.55
CA ASN A 36 -5.42 11.37 8.58
C ASN A 36 -5.95 11.27 10.02
N ALA A 37 -5.14 10.82 10.97
CA ALA A 37 -5.54 10.76 12.38
C ALA A 37 -5.82 12.15 12.98
N ILE A 38 -5.05 13.18 12.60
CA ILE A 38 -5.31 14.59 12.98
C ILE A 38 -6.67 15.05 12.44
N GLU A 39 -7.05 14.62 11.24
CA GLU A 39 -8.34 14.90 10.62
C GLU A 39 -9.49 14.00 11.14
N GLY A 40 -9.21 13.09 12.08
CA GLY A 40 -10.20 12.16 12.61
C GLY A 40 -10.56 11.03 11.64
N ILE A 41 -9.78 10.84 10.58
CA ILE A 41 -9.96 9.80 9.57
C ILE A 41 -9.12 8.59 9.98
N ALA A 42 -9.79 7.50 10.39
CA ALA A 42 -9.12 6.24 10.65
C ALA A 42 -9.01 5.42 9.35
N PRO A 43 -7.82 4.87 9.02
CA PRO A 43 -7.70 3.92 7.91
C PRO A 43 -8.51 2.66 8.22
N ASP A 44 -9.14 2.09 7.19
CA ASP A 44 -9.79 0.81 7.32
C ASP A 44 -8.78 -0.34 7.47
N ALA A 45 -9.22 -1.45 8.04
CA ALA A 45 -8.35 -2.60 8.30
C ALA A 45 -7.81 -3.27 7.02
N GLU A 46 -8.54 -3.20 5.91
CA GLU A 46 -8.10 -3.80 4.64
C GLU A 46 -7.01 -2.94 3.98
N LEU A 47 -7.09 -1.61 4.11
CA LEU A 47 -6.01 -0.69 3.72
C LEU A 47 -4.75 -0.95 4.54
N LEU A 48 -4.85 -1.09 5.86
CA LEU A 48 -3.69 -1.44 6.71
C LEU A 48 -3.06 -2.79 6.30
N ALA A 49 -3.89 -3.77 5.97
CA ALA A 49 -3.42 -5.07 5.49
C ALA A 49 -2.71 -4.97 4.13
N LEU A 50 -3.18 -4.11 3.22
CA LEU A 50 -2.50 -3.83 1.95
C LEU A 50 -1.11 -3.25 2.18
N LEU A 51 -1.01 -2.20 3.01
CA LEU A 51 0.24 -1.49 3.28
C LEU A 51 1.29 -2.45 3.88
N ALA A 52 0.87 -3.27 4.84
CA ALA A 52 1.73 -4.30 5.44
C ALA A 52 2.17 -5.35 4.41
N MET A 53 1.26 -5.83 3.55
CA MET A 53 1.57 -6.80 2.51
C MET A 53 2.58 -6.26 1.48
N LEU A 54 2.42 -5.02 1.01
CA LEU A 54 3.34 -4.41 0.06
C LEU A 54 4.74 -4.22 0.66
N ARG A 55 4.81 -3.94 1.97
CA ARG A 55 6.08 -3.90 2.71
C ARG A 55 6.73 -5.29 2.78
N ASP A 56 5.96 -6.32 3.16
CA ASP A 56 6.47 -7.70 3.30
C ASP A 56 6.98 -8.27 1.97
N GLU A 57 6.28 -7.97 0.87
CA GLU A 57 6.68 -8.35 -0.49
C GLU A 57 7.78 -7.42 -1.06
N ARG A 58 8.28 -6.47 -0.25
CA ARG A 58 9.35 -5.51 -0.57
C ARG A 58 9.10 -4.73 -1.86
N ILE A 59 7.91 -4.17 -2.02
CA ILE A 59 7.51 -3.47 -3.23
C ILE A 59 8.17 -2.09 -3.30
N GLY A 60 8.87 -1.83 -4.42
CA GLY A 60 9.54 -0.55 -4.65
C GLY A 60 8.56 0.60 -4.87
N PRO A 61 8.99 1.87 -4.71
CA PRO A 61 8.10 3.03 -4.68
C PRO A 61 7.21 3.16 -5.92
N ARG A 62 7.76 2.87 -7.10
CA ARG A 62 7.03 2.93 -8.38
C ARG A 62 5.87 1.93 -8.43
N ASP A 63 6.11 0.70 -8.03
CA ASP A 63 5.08 -0.35 -8.06
C ASP A 63 4.14 -0.25 -6.87
N TYR A 64 4.63 0.29 -5.75
CA TYR A 64 3.85 0.57 -4.56
C TYR A 64 2.69 1.51 -4.88
N ASP A 65 2.98 2.67 -5.47
CA ASP A 65 1.96 3.67 -5.82
C ASP A 65 0.94 3.06 -6.81
N ARG A 66 1.39 2.24 -7.77
CA ARG A 66 0.51 1.54 -8.72
C ARG A 66 -0.49 0.61 -8.03
N PHE A 67 -0.05 -0.23 -7.08
CA PHE A 67 -0.95 -1.16 -6.39
C PHE A 67 -1.84 -0.46 -5.37
N TYR A 68 -1.32 0.56 -4.69
CA TYR A 68 -2.07 1.41 -3.79
C TYR A 68 -3.19 2.15 -4.52
N ASP A 69 -2.89 2.86 -5.62
CA ASP A 69 -3.88 3.60 -6.39
C ASP A 69 -4.96 2.68 -6.95
N ARG A 70 -4.57 1.49 -7.41
CA ARG A 70 -5.54 0.51 -7.88
C ARG A 70 -6.48 0.07 -6.75
N TYR A 71 -5.95 -0.25 -5.58
CA TYR A 71 -6.76 -0.63 -4.42
C TYR A 71 -7.77 0.48 -4.07
N ILE A 72 -7.31 1.73 -3.97
CA ILE A 72 -8.18 2.87 -3.66
C ILE A 72 -9.26 3.05 -4.72
N ASN A 73 -8.91 2.95 -6.00
CA ASN A 73 -9.88 3.07 -7.09
C ASN A 73 -10.93 1.95 -7.08
N GLU A 74 -10.53 0.71 -6.82
CA GLU A 74 -11.46 -0.42 -6.68
C GLU A 74 -12.34 -0.28 -5.44
N TRP A 75 -11.78 0.19 -4.32
CA TRP A 75 -12.52 0.50 -3.09
C TRP A 75 -13.58 1.59 -3.32
N ILE A 76 -13.21 2.71 -3.96
CA ILE A 76 -14.15 3.79 -4.30
C ILE A 76 -15.28 3.28 -5.22
N ARG A 77 -14.97 2.38 -6.16
CA ARG A 77 -16.00 1.78 -7.05
C ARG A 77 -16.94 0.86 -6.29
N ALA A 78 -16.43 0.08 -5.34
CA ALA A 78 -17.26 -0.83 -4.53
C ALA A 78 -18.14 -0.10 -3.51
N ALA A 79 -17.76 1.12 -3.12
CA ALA A 79 -18.51 1.96 -2.18
C ALA A 79 -19.62 2.81 -2.83
N ARG A 80 -19.77 2.78 -4.16
CA ARG A 80 -20.79 3.49 -4.94
C ARG A 80 -21.89 2.55 -5.41
#